data_AF-A0A380S1Z6-F1
#
_entry.id   AF-A0A380S1Z6-F1
#
_cell.length_a   1.000
_cell.length_b   1.000
_cell.length_c   1.000
_cell.angle_alpha   90.00
_cell.angle_beta   90.00
_cell.angle_gamma   90.00
#
_symmetry.space_group_name_H-M   'P 1'
#
loop_
_entity.id
_entity.type
_entity.pdbx_description
1 polymer ?
#
loop_
_entity_poly.entity_id
_entity_poly.type
_entity_poly.pdbx_seq_one_letter_code
_entity_poly.pdbx_strand_id
1 'polypeptide(L)'
;MAKRVFLIVLDSFGIGGAPDAAKFGDEGSNTLAAVLSYSNEAFPNLAKMGLLAIDGEDDPRILNYKKAQETIPSPIGSYARVREISAGKDSTIGHWEIAGIISDKAQPTYPDGFPEDVMRELEKATGKEFLCNKPYSGTDVIRDFGEEHMKTGKLIIYTSADSVLQIAAHEEVVPLEELYDVCKKAREVMCGDNAVGRVIARPFVGEPGNFTRTANRHDFSLAAPSSTMLDLLKSEGFEVISIGKIYDLFAGRGLTESNPTKGNTEGISKTIEMMDRDFNGLCFTNLVDFDMKYGHRNNIEGYNTAMHEFDDALGTILSKLKEDDLLIITADHGCDPSTTSTDHSRECIPLLIYGDGYKIPSNMGELTGFNNIAGIVLSALMSRSYKRDFCPAADTNKPDPDNIMSYVDLTNLKTTATTDDIKDLIERAASLKTASVCIPPCYVKDAVRFSDGRVSVCTVIGFPNGYSTTGSKVYEAKEACDNGASEIDMVINVGFVKAGRYDEVFEEIKLIADAVHEKGAILKVIIETCDLTEDEKIRLCRIVSDAKADFIKTSTGFGSAGAKVEDIVLMKNNVSEDVRIKAAGGIRTVESAREMIENGADRIGASKLGN
;
A
#
# COMPACT_ATOMS: atom_id res chain seq x y z
N MET A 1 6.52 8.61 -11.89
CA MET A 1 6.56 9.05 -10.48
C MET A 1 5.59 10.19 -10.38
N ALA A 2 4.68 10.10 -9.42
CA ALA A 2 3.84 11.23 -9.13
C ALA A 2 4.70 12.31 -8.47
N LYS A 3 4.52 13.56 -8.90
CA LYS A 3 4.99 14.73 -8.17
C LYS A 3 4.06 15.02 -6.99
N ARG A 4 2.75 14.82 -7.18
CA ARG A 4 1.74 15.12 -6.17
C ARG A 4 0.77 13.96 -6.04
N VAL A 5 0.48 13.58 -4.81
CA VAL A 5 -0.58 12.63 -4.50
C VAL A 5 -1.67 13.36 -3.74
N PHE A 6 -2.92 13.20 -4.20
CA PHE A 6 -4.12 13.68 -3.51
C PHE A 6 -4.85 12.46 -2.94
N LEU A 7 -4.79 12.30 -1.62
CA LEU A 7 -5.50 11.25 -0.89
C LEU A 7 -6.72 11.87 -0.23
N ILE A 8 -7.92 11.47 -0.65
CA ILE A 8 -9.19 11.96 -0.13
C ILE A 8 -9.91 10.82 0.58
N VAL A 9 -10.15 10.99 1.88
CA VAL A 9 -10.95 10.09 2.71
C VAL A 9 -12.36 10.66 2.82
N LEU A 10 -13.33 9.88 2.35
CA LEU A 10 -14.76 10.07 2.56
C LEU A 10 -15.11 9.39 3.87
N ASP A 11 -14.97 10.11 4.98
CA ASP A 11 -15.10 9.60 6.35
C ASP A 11 -16.37 8.76 6.49
N SER A 12 -16.25 7.54 7.03
CA SER A 12 -17.34 6.55 7.18
C SER A 12 -17.99 5.96 5.91
N PHE A 13 -17.52 6.24 4.68
CA PHE A 13 -18.13 5.71 3.46
C PHE A 13 -17.73 4.26 3.13
N GLY A 14 -18.23 3.33 3.94
CA GLY A 14 -18.04 1.88 3.78
C GLY A 14 -18.80 1.26 2.59
N ILE A 15 -18.34 0.09 2.15
CA ILE A 15 -18.95 -0.72 1.07
C ILE A 15 -19.38 -2.11 1.57
N GLY A 16 -19.71 -2.21 2.86
CA GLY A 16 -20.18 -3.41 3.54
C GLY A 16 -19.16 -4.54 3.62
N GLY A 17 -19.62 -5.70 4.09
CA GLY A 17 -18.98 -7.02 3.93
C GLY A 17 -17.58 -7.21 4.54
N ALA A 18 -17.25 -6.54 5.65
CA ALA A 18 -16.05 -6.90 6.39
C ALA A 18 -16.21 -8.33 6.96
N PRO A 19 -15.25 -9.25 6.74
CA PRO A 19 -15.35 -10.65 7.21
C PRO A 19 -15.47 -10.81 8.73
N ASP A 20 -15.09 -9.79 9.51
CA ASP A 20 -15.13 -9.78 10.96
C ASP A 20 -16.21 -8.87 11.54
N ALA A 21 -17.14 -8.35 10.72
CA ALA A 21 -18.21 -7.45 11.15
C ALA A 21 -19.05 -8.00 12.33
N ALA A 22 -19.31 -9.32 12.35
CA ALA A 22 -20.04 -9.98 13.44
C ALA A 22 -19.36 -9.81 14.82
N LYS A 23 -18.03 -9.65 14.88
CA LYS A 23 -17.32 -9.41 16.15
C LYS A 23 -17.61 -8.02 16.73
N PHE A 24 -18.02 -7.08 15.88
CA PHE A 24 -18.37 -5.71 16.24
C PHE A 24 -19.89 -5.49 16.34
N GLY A 25 -20.69 -6.53 16.08
CA GLY A 25 -22.15 -6.44 16.04
C GLY A 25 -22.71 -5.79 14.77
N ASP A 26 -21.89 -5.68 13.72
CA ASP A 26 -22.20 -4.92 12.50
C ASP A 26 -22.51 -5.84 11.30
N GLU A 27 -22.95 -7.08 11.55
CA GLU A 27 -23.30 -8.03 10.49
C GLU A 27 -24.46 -7.49 9.64
N GLY A 28 -24.21 -7.36 8.33
CA GLY A 28 -25.19 -6.84 7.37
C GLY A 28 -25.14 -5.33 7.13
N SER A 29 -24.31 -4.57 7.87
CA SER A 29 -24.07 -3.16 7.58
C SER A 29 -23.44 -2.97 6.19
N ASN A 30 -23.97 -2.02 5.43
CA ASN A 30 -23.48 -1.64 4.12
C ASN A 30 -23.86 -0.18 3.80
N THR A 31 -22.93 0.73 4.07
CA THR A 31 -23.11 2.18 3.92
C THR A 31 -23.38 2.58 2.47
N LEU A 32 -22.61 2.06 1.50
CA LEU A 32 -22.86 2.27 0.07
C LEU A 32 -24.28 1.85 -0.33
N ALA A 33 -24.71 0.66 0.08
CA ALA A 33 -26.04 0.17 -0.24
C ALA A 33 -27.16 1.03 0.38
N ALA A 34 -26.95 1.56 1.58
CA ALA A 34 -27.87 2.52 2.20
C ALA A 34 -27.96 3.82 1.37
N VAL A 35 -26.82 4.40 1.01
CA VAL A 35 -26.76 5.62 0.20
C VAL A 35 -27.43 5.44 -1.16
N LEU A 36 -27.16 4.34 -1.86
CA LEU A 36 -27.75 4.05 -3.17
C LEU A 36 -29.25 3.72 -3.10
N SER A 37 -29.79 3.39 -1.92
CA SER A 37 -31.22 3.06 -1.77
C SER A 37 -32.14 4.29 -1.77
N TYR A 38 -31.59 5.49 -1.56
CA TYR A 38 -32.38 6.72 -1.44
C TYR A 38 -32.89 7.25 -2.78
N SER A 39 -32.05 7.26 -3.81
CA SER A 39 -32.35 7.81 -5.14
C SER A 39 -31.65 7.00 -6.22
N ASN A 40 -32.26 6.95 -7.42
CA ASN A 40 -31.65 6.37 -8.63
C ASN A 40 -30.82 7.40 -9.42
N GLU A 41 -30.67 8.62 -8.91
CA GLU A 41 -29.79 9.62 -9.51
C GLU A 41 -28.36 9.09 -9.63
N ALA A 42 -27.74 9.32 -10.79
CA ALA A 42 -26.45 8.74 -11.14
C ALA A 42 -25.31 9.45 -10.40
N PHE A 43 -24.30 8.69 -9.95
CA PHE A 43 -23.00 9.19 -9.53
C PHE A 43 -21.98 9.04 -10.67
N PRO A 44 -22.01 9.89 -11.72
CA PRO A 44 -21.26 9.67 -12.95
C PRO A 44 -19.74 9.61 -12.71
N ASN A 45 -19.19 10.43 -11.82
CA ASN A 45 -17.74 10.52 -11.65
C ASN A 45 -17.19 9.38 -10.78
N LEU A 46 -17.88 9.00 -9.71
CA LEU A 46 -17.56 7.84 -8.87
C LEU A 46 -17.74 6.54 -9.65
N ALA A 47 -18.81 6.40 -10.43
CA ALA A 47 -18.99 5.25 -11.33
C ALA A 47 -17.84 5.16 -12.34
N LYS A 48 -17.46 6.30 -12.94
CA LYS A 48 -16.33 6.40 -13.87
C LYS A 48 -14.99 6.06 -13.21
N MET A 49 -14.80 6.39 -11.94
CA MET A 49 -13.63 5.99 -11.15
C MET A 49 -13.62 4.49 -10.79
N GLY A 50 -14.73 3.78 -11.00
CA GLY A 50 -14.83 2.34 -10.79
C GLY A 50 -15.60 1.93 -9.53
N LEU A 51 -16.28 2.85 -8.82
CA LEU A 51 -17.02 2.52 -7.59
C LEU A 51 -18.02 1.37 -7.80
N LEU A 52 -18.78 1.43 -8.90
CA LEU A 52 -19.78 0.43 -9.26
C LEU A 52 -19.19 -0.81 -9.97
N ALA A 53 -17.86 -0.96 -9.96
CA ALA A 53 -17.16 -2.11 -10.53
C ALA A 53 -16.38 -2.90 -9.45
N ILE A 54 -16.39 -2.45 -8.20
CA ILE A 54 -15.72 -3.11 -7.09
C ILE A 54 -16.40 -4.44 -6.77
N ASP A 55 -15.62 -5.50 -6.55
CA ASP A 55 -16.17 -6.81 -6.20
C ASP A 55 -16.88 -6.81 -4.81
N GLY A 56 -17.87 -7.69 -4.64
CA GLY A 56 -18.61 -7.85 -3.37
C GLY A 56 -19.94 -7.09 -3.27
N GLU A 57 -20.51 -6.68 -4.40
CA GLU A 57 -21.75 -5.88 -4.50
C GLU A 57 -23.04 -6.72 -4.59
N ASP A 58 -23.11 -7.86 -3.90
CA ASP A 58 -24.29 -8.74 -3.95
C ASP A 58 -25.51 -8.20 -3.19
N ASP A 59 -25.39 -7.02 -2.55
CA ASP A 59 -26.49 -6.37 -1.86
C ASP A 59 -27.62 -5.99 -2.85
N PRO A 60 -28.87 -6.45 -2.63
CA PRO A 60 -29.99 -6.17 -3.52
C PRO A 60 -30.21 -4.68 -3.81
N ARG A 61 -29.89 -3.78 -2.87
CA ARG A 61 -30.03 -2.33 -3.03
C ARG A 61 -29.07 -1.81 -4.10
N ILE A 62 -27.81 -2.27 -4.08
CA ILE A 62 -26.79 -1.92 -5.08
C ILE A 62 -27.19 -2.49 -6.44
N LEU A 63 -27.59 -3.76 -6.49
CA LEU A 63 -28.02 -4.42 -7.74
C LEU A 63 -29.24 -3.72 -8.36
N ASN A 64 -30.19 -3.27 -7.56
CA ASN A 64 -31.36 -2.53 -8.02
C ASN A 64 -30.98 -1.13 -8.54
N TYR A 65 -30.11 -0.42 -7.83
CA TYR A 65 -29.58 0.87 -8.27
C TYR A 65 -28.89 0.75 -9.64
N LYS A 66 -28.00 -0.24 -9.82
CA LYS A 66 -27.32 -0.49 -11.10
C LYS A 66 -28.28 -0.80 -12.25
N LYS A 67 -29.32 -1.60 -12.00
CA LYS A 67 -30.36 -1.91 -12.99
C LYS A 67 -31.20 -0.70 -13.38
N ALA A 68 -31.32 0.29 -12.50
CA ALA A 68 -32.05 1.52 -12.77
C ALA A 68 -31.23 2.52 -13.61
N GLN A 69 -29.92 2.33 -13.74
CA GLN A 69 -29.07 3.20 -14.55
C GLN A 69 -29.23 2.91 -16.05
N GLU A 70 -29.43 3.95 -16.86
CA GLU A 70 -29.47 3.81 -18.32
C GLU A 70 -28.11 3.36 -18.88
N THR A 71 -27.03 3.91 -18.31
CA THR A 71 -25.65 3.55 -18.66
C THR A 71 -24.76 3.65 -17.42
N ILE A 72 -23.80 2.73 -17.30
CA ILE A 72 -22.72 2.79 -16.30
C ILE A 72 -21.41 2.96 -17.08
N PRO A 73 -20.63 4.03 -16.85
CA PRO A 73 -19.37 4.25 -17.55
C PRO A 73 -18.34 3.15 -17.24
N SER A 74 -17.50 2.82 -18.22
CA SER A 74 -16.34 1.97 -17.96
C SER A 74 -15.36 2.68 -17.03
N PRO A 75 -14.73 1.96 -16.07
CA PRO A 75 -13.73 2.54 -15.18
C PRO A 75 -12.58 3.18 -15.95
N ILE A 76 -12.07 4.31 -15.47
CA ILE A 76 -10.90 5.01 -16.05
C ILE A 76 -9.60 4.81 -15.29
N GLY A 77 -9.69 4.22 -14.10
CA GLY A 77 -8.58 4.01 -13.20
C GLY A 77 -8.69 2.65 -12.51
N SER A 78 -7.75 2.39 -11.61
CA SER A 78 -7.77 1.15 -10.84
C SER A 78 -8.68 1.28 -9.63
N TYR A 79 -9.29 0.17 -9.25
CA TYR A 79 -10.21 0.12 -8.13
C TYR A 79 -10.05 -1.19 -7.35
N ALA A 80 -10.33 -1.13 -6.06
CA ALA A 80 -10.24 -2.26 -5.16
C ALA A 80 -11.27 -2.15 -4.02
N ARG A 81 -11.55 -3.29 -3.42
CA ARG A 81 -12.15 -3.39 -2.08
C ARG A 81 -11.02 -3.49 -1.07
N VAL A 82 -11.04 -2.76 0.04
CA VAL A 82 -10.00 -2.86 1.05
C VAL A 82 -10.60 -3.23 2.40
N ARG A 83 -10.04 -4.24 3.04
CA ARG A 83 -10.45 -4.72 4.35
C ARG A 83 -9.53 -4.18 5.44
N GLU A 84 -10.09 -3.72 6.55
CA GLU A 84 -9.33 -3.31 7.73
C GLU A 84 -8.73 -4.53 8.46
N ILE A 85 -7.48 -4.43 8.92
CA ILE A 85 -6.82 -5.46 9.73
C ILE A 85 -6.88 -5.11 11.22
N SER A 86 -6.83 -3.82 11.55
CA SER A 86 -6.78 -3.31 12.92
C SER A 86 -8.03 -3.72 13.71
N ALA A 87 -7.85 -3.90 15.01
CA ALA A 87 -8.89 -4.41 15.90
C ALA A 87 -9.92 -3.35 16.36
N GLY A 88 -9.90 -2.14 15.81
CA GLY A 88 -10.87 -1.08 16.06
C GLY A 88 -11.63 -0.67 14.80
N LYS A 89 -12.68 0.14 14.96
CA LYS A 89 -13.51 0.68 13.87
C LYS A 89 -13.69 2.21 13.97
N ASP A 90 -12.84 2.86 14.76
CA ASP A 90 -12.84 4.30 14.97
C ASP A 90 -11.96 5.01 13.93
N SER A 91 -12.30 6.28 13.63
CA SER A 91 -11.61 7.04 12.58
C SER A 91 -10.10 7.18 12.82
N THR A 92 -9.65 7.16 14.08
CA THR A 92 -8.22 7.27 14.39
C THR A 92 -7.48 6.01 13.95
N ILE A 93 -7.99 4.83 14.33
CA ILE A 93 -7.39 3.54 13.94
C ILE A 93 -7.45 3.35 12.42
N GLY A 94 -8.58 3.64 11.78
CA GLY A 94 -8.71 3.55 10.32
C GLY A 94 -7.69 4.41 9.59
N HIS A 95 -7.56 5.69 9.98
CA HIS A 95 -6.56 6.59 9.38
C HIS A 95 -5.11 6.19 9.70
N TRP A 96 -4.83 5.67 10.89
CA TRP A 96 -3.51 5.16 11.23
C TRP A 96 -3.13 3.94 10.38
N GLU A 97 -4.09 3.05 10.10
CA GLU A 97 -3.86 1.92 9.21
C GLU A 97 -3.64 2.37 7.77
N ILE A 98 -4.45 3.32 7.25
CA ILE A 98 -4.20 3.97 5.95
C ILE A 98 -2.76 4.49 5.87
N ALA A 99 -2.24 5.04 6.97
CA ALA A 99 -0.89 5.59 7.06
C ALA A 99 0.19 4.56 7.47
N GLY A 100 -0.15 3.26 7.54
CA GLY A 100 0.80 2.15 7.70
C GLY A 100 0.87 1.50 9.09
N ILE A 101 0.01 1.88 10.04
CA ILE A 101 0.01 1.34 11.41
C ILE A 101 -1.15 0.39 11.62
N ILE A 102 -0.85 -0.88 11.89
CA ILE A 102 -1.85 -1.87 12.28
C ILE A 102 -1.99 -1.84 13.80
N SER A 103 -3.20 -1.58 14.30
CA SER A 103 -3.52 -1.56 15.72
C SER A 103 -4.10 -2.90 16.15
N ASP A 104 -3.42 -3.62 17.04
CA ASP A 104 -3.85 -4.94 17.53
C ASP A 104 -4.95 -4.86 18.61
N LYS A 105 -5.21 -3.66 19.13
CA LYS A 105 -6.24 -3.35 20.13
C LYS A 105 -7.14 -2.22 19.66
N ALA A 106 -8.43 -2.33 19.94
CA ALA A 106 -9.36 -1.22 19.84
C ALA A 106 -9.03 -0.13 20.87
N GLN A 107 -9.44 1.11 20.60
CA GLN A 107 -9.37 2.16 21.62
C GLN A 107 -10.32 1.82 22.79
N PRO A 108 -9.90 2.04 24.05
CA PRO A 108 -10.72 1.73 25.22
C PRO A 108 -11.92 2.67 25.32
N THR A 109 -13.09 2.12 25.63
CA THR A 109 -14.29 2.88 26.00
C THR A 109 -14.61 2.68 27.48
N TYR A 110 -15.36 3.60 28.07
CA TYR A 110 -15.62 3.65 29.51
C TYR A 110 -17.11 3.79 29.83
N PRO A 111 -17.94 2.77 29.52
CA PRO A 111 -19.40 2.83 29.66
C PRO A 111 -19.88 2.98 31.12
N ASP A 112 -19.02 2.66 32.10
CA ASP A 112 -19.32 2.83 33.53
C ASP A 112 -18.51 3.98 34.17
N GLY A 113 -17.85 4.81 33.35
CA GLY A 113 -16.88 5.81 33.79
C GLY A 113 -15.45 5.26 33.87
N PHE A 114 -14.49 6.15 34.16
CA PHE A 114 -13.08 5.79 34.32
C PHE A 114 -12.87 5.02 35.65
N PRO A 115 -12.10 3.93 35.65
CA PRO A 115 -11.78 3.17 36.86
C PRO A 115 -11.16 4.03 37.98
N GLU A 116 -11.34 3.61 39.23
CA GLU A 116 -10.84 4.38 40.39
C GLU A 116 -9.32 4.60 40.38
N ASP A 117 -8.55 3.62 39.92
CA ASP A 117 -7.10 3.73 39.77
C ASP A 117 -6.72 4.79 38.73
N VAL A 118 -7.38 4.80 37.57
CA VAL A 118 -7.21 5.84 36.54
C VAL A 118 -7.57 7.22 37.09
N MET A 119 -8.70 7.32 37.81
CA MET A 119 -9.11 8.58 38.44
C MET A 119 -8.07 9.10 39.44
N ARG A 120 -7.51 8.24 40.30
CA ARG A 120 -6.45 8.63 41.25
C ARG A 120 -5.18 9.10 40.54
N GLU A 121 -4.82 8.47 39.42
CA GLU A 121 -3.68 8.90 38.61
C GLU A 121 -3.92 10.27 37.97
N LEU A 122 -5.12 10.50 37.42
CA LEU A 122 -5.53 11.79 36.89
C LEU A 122 -5.47 12.89 37.96
N GLU A 123 -6.02 12.64 39.15
CA GLU A 123 -5.99 13.62 40.26
C GLU A 123 -4.56 13.92 40.69
N LYS A 124 -3.71 12.89 40.81
CA LYS A 124 -2.30 13.04 41.17
C LYS A 124 -1.52 13.83 40.13
N ALA A 125 -1.71 13.56 38.84
CA ALA A 125 -0.98 14.21 37.75
C ALA A 125 -1.43 15.67 37.55
N THR A 126 -2.73 15.91 37.64
CA THR A 126 -3.32 17.24 37.40
C THR A 126 -3.31 18.15 38.62
N GLY A 127 -3.27 17.58 39.83
CA GLY A 127 -3.44 18.31 41.08
C GLY A 127 -4.87 18.82 41.29
N LYS A 128 -5.85 18.21 40.60
CA LYS A 128 -7.27 18.60 40.62
C LYS A 128 -8.12 17.45 41.11
N GLU A 129 -9.17 17.78 41.85
CA GLU A 129 -10.25 16.84 42.17
C GLU A 129 -11.34 16.92 41.11
N PHE A 130 -12.03 15.81 40.87
CA PHE A 130 -13.04 15.70 39.82
C PHE A 130 -14.46 15.41 40.34
N LEU A 131 -15.45 15.89 39.60
CA LEU A 131 -16.88 15.60 39.73
C LEU A 131 -17.36 14.68 38.60
N CYS A 132 -18.49 13.99 38.79
CA CYS A 132 -19.19 13.12 37.83
C CYS A 132 -18.56 11.74 37.55
N ASN A 133 -17.59 11.64 36.63
CA ASN A 133 -17.00 10.40 36.13
C ASN A 133 -18.00 9.34 35.59
N LYS A 134 -18.81 9.71 34.60
CA LYS A 134 -19.75 8.81 33.90
C LYS A 134 -19.87 9.17 32.41
N PRO A 135 -20.38 8.28 31.55
CA PRO A 135 -20.88 8.71 30.24
C PRO A 135 -22.01 9.72 30.43
N TYR A 136 -21.87 10.89 29.82
CA TYR A 136 -22.81 11.99 30.05
C TYR A 136 -22.91 12.91 28.84
N SER A 137 -24.11 13.44 28.62
CA SER A 137 -24.32 14.55 27.68
C SER A 137 -23.59 15.79 28.19
N GLY A 138 -22.79 16.43 27.34
CA GLY A 138 -22.00 17.60 27.71
C GLY A 138 -22.85 18.80 28.17
N THR A 139 -24.09 18.92 27.69
CA THR A 139 -25.02 19.97 28.14
C THR A 139 -25.61 19.63 29.51
N ASP A 140 -25.99 18.37 29.71
CA ASP A 140 -26.62 17.91 30.95
C ASP A 140 -25.61 17.86 32.10
N VAL A 141 -24.37 17.42 31.85
CA VAL A 141 -23.34 17.33 32.90
C VAL A 141 -22.97 18.73 33.42
N ILE A 142 -22.92 19.72 32.55
CA ILE A 142 -22.64 21.11 32.94
C ILE A 142 -23.84 21.69 33.69
N ARG A 143 -25.08 21.39 33.27
CA ARG A 143 -26.28 21.79 34.01
C ARG A 143 -26.28 21.21 35.43
N ASP A 144 -25.97 19.93 35.55
CA ASP A 144 -26.13 19.18 36.80
C ASP A 144 -24.97 19.43 37.79
N PHE A 145 -23.74 19.62 37.30
CA PHE A 145 -22.53 19.79 38.14
C PHE A 145 -21.89 21.19 38.07
N GLY A 146 -22.34 22.08 37.18
CA GLY A 146 -21.73 23.39 36.96
C GLY A 146 -21.78 24.31 38.19
N GLU A 147 -22.88 24.30 38.94
CA GLU A 147 -22.98 25.09 40.18
C GLU A 147 -22.02 24.58 41.27
N GLU A 148 -21.86 23.26 41.41
CA GLU A 148 -20.91 22.68 42.36
C GLU A 148 -19.46 22.96 41.95
N HIS A 149 -19.15 22.85 40.65
CA HIS A 149 -17.87 23.25 40.10
C HIS A 149 -17.53 24.71 40.45
N MET A 150 -18.46 25.64 40.25
CA MET A 150 -18.25 27.06 40.56
C MET A 150 -18.02 27.32 42.06
N LYS A 151 -18.67 26.55 42.94
CA LYS A 151 -18.51 26.69 44.41
C LYS A 151 -17.21 26.07 44.94
N THR A 152 -16.76 24.99 44.34
CA THR A 152 -15.68 24.15 44.89
C THR A 152 -14.36 24.26 44.13
N GLY A 153 -14.40 24.67 42.87
CA GLY A 153 -13.25 24.64 41.96
C GLY A 153 -12.90 23.24 41.42
N LYS A 154 -13.63 22.18 41.80
CA LYS A 154 -13.43 20.81 41.30
C LYS A 154 -13.83 20.70 39.84
N LEU A 155 -13.02 20.06 39.00
CA LEU A 155 -13.29 19.95 37.56
C LEU A 155 -14.36 18.91 37.26
N ILE A 156 -15.12 19.07 36.18
CA ILE A 156 -16.14 18.09 35.78
C ILE A 156 -15.51 17.13 34.76
N ILE A 157 -15.42 15.85 35.09
CA ILE A 157 -14.89 14.83 34.17
C ILE A 157 -16.01 13.89 33.71
N TYR A 158 -16.05 13.61 32.41
CA TYR A 158 -17.05 12.71 31.84
C TYR A 158 -16.57 12.09 30.53
N THR A 159 -17.31 11.11 30.02
CA THR A 159 -17.02 10.42 28.76
C THR A 159 -18.30 10.31 27.90
N SER A 160 -18.21 9.64 26.76
CA SER A 160 -19.34 9.35 25.85
C SER A 160 -19.28 7.89 25.39
N ALA A 161 -20.04 7.53 24.35
CA ALA A 161 -19.92 6.21 23.72
C ALA A 161 -18.53 6.02 23.08
N ASP A 162 -18.00 7.08 22.46
CA ASP A 162 -16.66 7.09 21.87
C ASP A 162 -15.54 7.02 22.92
N SER A 163 -14.35 6.62 22.46
CA SER A 163 -13.13 6.62 23.24
C SER A 163 -12.60 8.05 23.50
N VAL A 164 -13.22 8.76 24.45
CA VAL A 164 -12.83 10.13 24.83
C VAL A 164 -12.87 10.35 26.33
N LEU A 165 -12.03 11.27 26.80
CA LEU A 165 -12.12 11.87 28.13
C LEU A 165 -12.40 13.36 27.98
N GLN A 166 -13.42 13.88 28.64
CA GLN A 166 -13.82 15.27 28.53
C GLN A 166 -13.72 15.95 29.89
N ILE A 167 -13.10 17.13 29.94
CA ILE A 167 -12.93 17.94 31.15
C ILE A 167 -13.61 19.29 30.95
N ALA A 168 -14.66 19.55 31.71
CA ALA A 168 -15.40 20.81 31.67
C ALA A 168 -15.06 21.70 32.87
N ALA A 169 -14.94 23.01 32.61
CA ALA A 169 -14.69 24.02 33.62
C ALA A 169 -15.28 25.37 33.21
N HIS A 170 -15.75 26.13 34.19
CA HIS A 170 -16.25 27.48 34.00
C HIS A 170 -15.07 28.44 33.84
N GLU A 171 -15.04 29.24 32.77
CA GLU A 171 -13.87 30.06 32.40
C GLU A 171 -13.48 31.10 33.47
N GLU A 172 -14.44 31.57 34.27
CA GLU A 172 -14.16 32.51 35.38
C GLU A 172 -13.59 31.83 36.64
N VAL A 173 -13.73 30.51 36.76
CA VAL A 173 -13.26 29.73 37.91
C VAL A 173 -11.90 29.12 37.60
N VAL A 174 -11.76 28.58 36.39
CA VAL A 174 -10.52 27.97 35.88
C VAL A 174 -10.18 28.63 34.55
N PRO A 175 -9.11 29.45 34.49
CA PRO A 175 -8.67 30.07 33.26
C PRO A 175 -8.37 29.03 32.17
N LEU A 176 -8.58 29.39 30.91
CA LEU A 176 -8.42 28.47 29.77
C LEU A 176 -7.05 27.79 29.72
N GLU A 177 -5.97 28.53 29.94
CA GLU A 177 -4.61 27.99 29.94
C GLU A 177 -4.41 26.91 31.02
N GLU A 178 -5.07 27.07 32.17
CA GLU A 178 -5.04 26.08 33.24
C GLU A 178 -5.85 24.83 32.87
N LEU A 179 -7.03 25.01 32.26
CA LEU A 179 -7.83 23.89 31.73
C LEU A 179 -7.05 23.10 30.67
N TYR A 180 -6.34 23.80 29.78
CA TYR A 180 -5.51 23.18 28.75
C TYR A 180 -4.31 22.44 29.36
N ASP A 181 -3.64 22.99 30.37
CA ASP A 181 -2.56 22.32 31.09
C ASP A 181 -3.05 21.03 31.78
N VAL A 182 -4.22 21.09 32.43
CA VAL A 182 -4.87 19.90 33.00
C VAL A 182 -5.14 18.85 31.93
N CYS A 183 -5.69 19.25 30.78
CA CYS A 183 -5.97 18.31 29.69
C CYS A 183 -4.68 17.69 29.10
N LYS A 184 -3.58 18.44 29.01
CA LYS A 184 -2.26 17.91 28.59
C LYS A 184 -1.75 16.86 29.57
N LYS A 185 -1.81 17.14 30.87
CA LYS A 185 -1.43 16.18 31.93
C LYS A 185 -2.33 14.95 31.92
N ALA A 186 -3.64 15.14 31.76
CA ALA A 186 -4.58 14.03 31.61
C ALA A 186 -4.24 13.18 30.39
N ARG A 187 -3.83 13.80 29.27
CA ARG A 187 -3.41 13.08 28.06
C ARG A 187 -2.20 12.17 28.30
N GLU A 188 -1.22 12.62 29.10
CA GLU A 188 -0.05 11.83 29.48
C GLU A 188 -0.42 10.61 30.34
N VAL A 189 -1.41 10.75 31.24
CA VAL A 189 -1.94 9.64 32.04
C VAL A 189 -2.73 8.65 31.19
N MET A 190 -3.54 9.16 30.26
CA MET A 190 -4.36 8.35 29.37
C MET A 190 -3.51 7.75 28.25
N CYS A 191 -2.65 6.80 28.56
CA CYS A 191 -1.78 6.08 27.63
C CYS A 191 -1.87 4.56 27.84
N GLY A 192 -1.22 3.77 26.97
CA GLY A 192 -1.21 2.31 27.07
C GLY A 192 -2.63 1.73 26.98
N ASP A 193 -2.99 0.87 27.93
CA ASP A 193 -4.33 0.25 27.97
C ASP A 193 -5.45 1.28 28.28
N ASN A 194 -5.11 2.48 28.76
CA ASN A 194 -6.04 3.59 28.99
C ASN A 194 -6.00 4.67 27.91
N ALA A 195 -5.39 4.39 26.74
CA ALA A 195 -5.20 5.37 25.69
C ALA A 195 -6.50 5.74 24.96
N VAL A 196 -7.31 6.62 25.54
CA VAL A 196 -8.48 7.15 24.82
C VAL A 196 -8.06 7.90 23.56
N GLY A 197 -8.86 7.89 22.51
CA GLY A 197 -8.55 8.60 21.27
C GLY A 197 -8.30 10.10 21.47
N ARG A 198 -9.12 10.77 22.31
CA ARG A 198 -8.97 12.21 22.59
C ARG A 198 -9.25 12.56 24.05
N VAL A 199 -8.47 13.52 24.57
CA VAL A 199 -8.82 14.29 25.77
C VAL A 199 -9.36 15.65 25.33
N ILE A 200 -10.52 16.09 25.80
CA ILE A 200 -11.21 17.29 25.28
C ILE A 200 -11.46 18.30 26.39
N ALA A 201 -10.93 19.50 26.23
CA ALA A 201 -11.27 20.66 27.04
C ALA A 201 -12.66 21.20 26.64
N ARG A 202 -13.54 21.34 27.63
CA ARG A 202 -14.93 21.79 27.46
C ARG A 202 -15.22 23.02 28.33
N PRO A 203 -14.63 24.18 28.00
CA PRO A 203 -14.92 25.40 28.73
C PRO A 203 -16.38 25.83 28.55
N PHE A 204 -16.94 26.42 29.60
CA PHE A 204 -18.28 26.98 29.60
C PHE A 204 -18.36 28.30 30.38
N VAL A 205 -19.42 29.05 30.14
CA VAL A 205 -19.73 30.33 30.81
C VAL A 205 -21.20 30.36 31.21
N GLY A 206 -21.58 31.33 32.03
CA GLY A 206 -22.96 31.60 32.42
C GLY A 206 -23.19 31.42 33.91
N GLU A 207 -24.46 31.30 34.31
CA GLU A 207 -24.85 31.20 35.71
C GLU A 207 -25.62 29.89 35.95
N PRO A 208 -25.71 29.41 37.20
CA PRO A 208 -26.53 28.25 37.54
C PRO A 208 -27.94 28.31 36.92
N GLY A 209 -28.28 27.28 36.15
CA GLY A 209 -29.53 27.20 35.38
C GLY A 209 -29.46 27.75 33.95
N ASN A 210 -28.37 28.42 33.55
CA ASN A 210 -28.17 28.95 32.20
C ASN A 210 -26.68 28.94 31.77
N PHE A 211 -26.07 27.76 31.79
CA PHE A 211 -24.69 27.57 31.30
C PHE A 211 -24.64 27.33 29.79
N THR A 212 -23.59 27.83 29.15
CA THR A 212 -23.33 27.67 27.71
C THR A 212 -21.87 27.30 27.47
N ARG A 213 -21.62 26.25 26.68
CA ARG A 213 -20.27 25.88 26.24
C ARG A 213 -19.71 26.93 25.28
N THR A 214 -18.43 27.23 25.40
CA THR A 214 -17.78 28.24 24.54
C THR A 214 -17.14 27.61 23.31
N ALA A 215 -16.70 28.46 22.38
CA ALA A 215 -15.93 28.06 21.21
C ALA A 215 -14.46 27.71 21.55
N ASN A 216 -14.01 27.94 22.79
CA ASN A 216 -12.64 27.66 23.26
C ASN A 216 -12.41 26.16 23.53
N ARG A 217 -13.18 25.29 22.89
CA ARG A 217 -12.96 23.84 22.91
C ARG A 217 -11.57 23.54 22.35
N HIS A 218 -10.83 22.67 23.02
CA HIS A 218 -9.55 22.17 22.51
C HIS A 218 -9.46 20.66 22.69
N ASP A 219 -8.99 19.96 21.66
CA ASP A 219 -8.88 18.50 21.65
C ASP A 219 -7.40 18.11 21.65
N PHE A 220 -7.04 17.18 22.53
CA PHE A 220 -5.70 16.62 22.69
C PHE A 220 -5.74 15.16 22.22
N SER A 221 -5.46 14.98 20.94
CA SER A 221 -5.50 13.67 20.30
C SER A 221 -4.33 12.78 20.69
N LEU A 222 -4.58 11.48 20.65
CA LEU A 222 -3.53 10.47 20.76
C LEU A 222 -2.60 10.59 19.55
N ALA A 223 -1.28 10.60 19.79
CA ALA A 223 -0.31 10.54 18.71
C ALA A 223 -0.18 9.08 18.25
N ALA A 224 0.03 8.89 16.93
CA ALA A 224 0.32 7.57 16.38
C ALA A 224 1.51 6.91 17.12
N PRO A 225 1.44 5.60 17.45
CA PRO A 225 2.41 4.94 18.33
C PRO A 225 3.79 4.72 17.68
N SER A 226 3.87 4.75 16.36
CA SER A 226 5.10 4.55 15.59
C SER A 226 5.13 5.48 14.37
N SER A 227 6.24 5.44 13.61
CA SER A 227 6.35 6.24 12.39
C SER A 227 5.31 5.82 11.37
N THR A 228 4.61 6.81 10.83
CA THR A 228 3.62 6.66 9.76
C THR A 228 4.25 6.98 8.40
N MET A 229 3.51 6.71 7.33
CA MET A 229 3.81 7.23 5.99
C MET A 229 4.09 8.75 6.01
N LEU A 230 3.35 9.52 6.81
CA LEU A 230 3.51 10.98 6.89
C LEU A 230 4.90 11.36 7.42
N ASP A 231 5.38 10.65 8.44
CA ASP A 231 6.72 10.86 8.99
C ASP A 231 7.80 10.52 7.96
N LEU A 232 7.61 9.43 7.22
CA LEU A 232 8.58 8.98 6.22
C LEU A 232 8.69 9.99 5.06
N LEU A 233 7.55 10.42 4.51
CA LEU A 233 7.51 11.43 3.45
C LEU A 233 8.17 12.74 3.91
N LYS A 234 7.82 13.23 5.10
CA LYS A 234 8.41 14.44 5.68
C LYS A 234 9.92 14.31 5.87
N SER A 235 10.42 13.15 6.32
CA SER A 235 11.86 12.92 6.50
C SER A 235 12.65 12.91 5.19
N GLU A 236 12.02 12.54 4.08
CA GLU A 236 12.59 12.55 2.73
C GLU A 236 12.40 13.91 2.01
N GLY A 237 11.88 14.91 2.72
CA GLY A 237 11.73 16.28 2.22
C GLY A 237 10.48 16.54 1.37
N PHE A 238 9.50 15.62 1.37
CA PHE A 238 8.20 15.87 0.75
C PHE A 238 7.32 16.75 1.63
N GLU A 239 6.50 17.58 0.97
CA GLU A 239 5.42 18.30 1.64
C GLU A 239 4.29 17.34 2.00
N VAL A 240 3.79 17.44 3.23
CA VAL A 240 2.66 16.66 3.75
C VAL A 240 1.61 17.64 4.25
N ILE A 241 0.67 17.95 3.38
CA ILE A 241 -0.35 18.98 3.55
C ILE A 241 -1.64 18.32 4.03
N SER A 242 -2.13 18.70 5.20
CA SER A 242 -3.38 18.17 5.76
C SER A 242 -4.55 19.11 5.48
N ILE A 243 -5.70 18.57 5.06
CA ILE A 243 -6.97 19.31 4.95
C ILE A 243 -8.02 18.67 5.85
N GLY A 244 -8.73 19.50 6.60
CA GLY A 244 -9.79 19.07 7.52
C GLY A 244 -9.24 18.41 8.78
N LYS A 245 -9.73 17.22 9.11
CA LYS A 245 -9.49 16.54 10.39
C LYS A 245 -8.17 15.77 10.49
N ILE A 246 -7.39 15.71 9.42
CA ILE A 246 -6.13 14.97 9.38
C ILE A 246 -5.14 15.45 10.48
N TYR A 247 -5.07 16.76 10.78
CA TYR A 247 -4.23 17.23 11.90
C TYR A 247 -4.64 16.62 13.24
N ASP A 248 -5.95 16.59 13.52
CA ASP A 248 -6.49 16.04 14.76
C ASP A 248 -6.24 14.52 14.83
N LEU A 249 -6.39 13.79 13.72
CA LEU A 249 -6.24 12.33 13.66
C LEU A 249 -4.79 11.85 13.85
N PHE A 250 -3.82 12.69 13.50
CA PHE A 250 -2.39 12.41 13.66
C PHE A 250 -1.72 13.23 14.76
N ALA A 251 -2.47 14.03 15.52
CA ALA A 251 -1.94 14.98 16.51
C ALA A 251 -0.80 15.87 15.94
N GLY A 252 -0.92 16.29 14.68
CA GLY A 252 0.10 17.07 13.97
C GLY A 252 1.35 16.30 13.52
N ARG A 253 1.48 15.02 13.85
CA ARG A 253 2.64 14.19 13.52
C ARG A 253 2.80 14.01 12.01
N GLY A 254 4.04 14.10 11.51
CA GLY A 254 4.36 13.94 10.09
C GLY A 254 3.90 15.06 9.16
N LEU A 255 3.16 16.07 9.64
CA LEU A 255 2.63 17.14 8.79
C LEU A 255 3.66 18.26 8.57
N THR A 256 3.66 18.86 7.37
CA THR A 256 4.40 20.09 7.07
C THR A 256 3.49 21.31 7.07
N GLU A 257 2.19 21.12 6.80
CA GLU A 257 1.19 22.18 6.73
C GLU A 257 -0.19 21.67 7.17
N SER A 258 -0.98 22.52 7.84
CA SER A 258 -2.34 22.19 8.27
C SER A 258 -3.38 23.23 7.86
N ASN A 259 -4.47 22.74 7.26
CA ASN A 259 -5.58 23.52 6.74
C ASN A 259 -6.92 22.99 7.30
N PRO A 260 -7.34 23.41 8.52
CA PRO A 260 -8.60 22.95 9.12
C PRO A 260 -9.81 23.43 8.34
N THR A 261 -10.94 22.72 8.44
CA THR A 261 -12.19 23.02 7.70
C THR A 261 -13.41 22.94 8.62
N LYS A 262 -14.52 23.59 8.24
CA LYS A 262 -15.80 23.55 8.96
C LYS A 262 -16.77 22.46 8.45
N GLY A 263 -16.43 21.78 7.36
CA GLY A 263 -17.25 20.76 6.73
C GLY A 263 -16.75 20.40 5.33
N ASN A 264 -17.52 19.56 4.63
CA ASN A 264 -17.11 18.96 3.35
C ASN A 264 -16.96 20.00 2.25
N THR A 265 -17.91 20.93 2.11
CA THR A 265 -17.84 21.99 1.08
C THR A 265 -16.53 22.80 1.14
N GLU A 266 -16.10 23.16 2.35
CA GLU A 266 -14.83 23.88 2.55
C GLU A 266 -13.63 22.96 2.30
N GLY A 267 -13.67 21.70 2.73
CA GLY A 267 -12.60 20.72 2.49
C GLY A 267 -12.40 20.42 1.00
N ILE A 268 -13.48 20.26 0.26
CA ILE A 268 -13.48 20.10 -1.20
C ILE A 268 -12.86 21.34 -1.85
N SER A 269 -13.33 22.54 -1.48
CA SER A 269 -12.83 23.80 -2.03
C SER A 269 -11.33 23.95 -1.79
N LYS A 270 -10.84 23.72 -0.56
CA LYS A 270 -9.40 23.76 -0.25
C LYS A 270 -8.60 22.69 -0.98
N THR A 271 -9.16 21.50 -1.18
CA THR A 271 -8.49 20.46 -1.97
C THR A 271 -8.29 20.92 -3.40
N ILE A 272 -9.33 21.50 -4.02
CA ILE A 272 -9.28 22.08 -5.37
C ILE A 272 -8.29 23.25 -5.44
N GLU A 273 -8.24 24.11 -4.42
CA GLU A 273 -7.25 25.20 -4.31
C GLU A 273 -5.82 24.65 -4.25
N MET A 274 -5.56 23.57 -3.50
CA MET A 274 -4.25 22.94 -3.44
C MET A 274 -3.82 22.33 -4.77
N MET A 275 -4.76 21.94 -5.65
CA MET A 275 -4.42 21.48 -7.00
C MET A 275 -3.80 22.58 -7.87
N ASP A 276 -4.11 23.85 -7.60
CA ASP A 276 -3.53 25.00 -8.32
C ASP A 276 -2.14 25.38 -7.80
N ARG A 277 -1.76 24.90 -6.61
CA ARG A 277 -0.45 25.14 -6.00
C ARG A 277 0.60 24.16 -6.51
N ASP A 278 1.83 24.66 -6.69
CA ASP A 278 2.98 23.78 -6.92
C ASP A 278 3.53 23.27 -5.58
N PHE A 279 3.60 21.96 -5.42
CA PHE A 279 4.21 21.28 -4.29
C PHE A 279 4.73 19.92 -4.75
N ASN A 280 5.58 19.29 -3.95
CA ASN A 280 6.04 17.91 -4.19
C ASN A 280 5.75 17.07 -2.94
N GLY A 281 4.81 16.12 -3.02
CA GLY A 281 4.42 15.30 -1.89
C GLY A 281 2.94 14.96 -1.83
N LEU A 282 2.38 14.94 -0.62
CA LEU A 282 1.05 14.45 -0.32
C LEU A 282 0.13 15.58 0.14
N CYS A 283 -1.04 15.69 -0.49
CA CYS A 283 -2.20 16.41 0.04
C CYS A 283 -3.20 15.37 0.56
N PHE A 284 -3.40 15.35 1.88
CA PHE A 284 -4.26 14.39 2.57
C PHE A 284 -5.50 15.12 3.11
N THR A 285 -6.66 14.81 2.54
CA THR A 285 -7.95 15.42 2.87
C THR A 285 -8.85 14.43 3.59
N ASN A 286 -9.44 14.86 4.71
CA ASN A 286 -10.58 14.16 5.31
C ASN A 286 -11.88 14.98 5.15
N LEU A 287 -12.92 14.36 4.61
CA LEU A 287 -14.27 14.92 4.43
C LEU A 287 -15.24 14.32 5.46
N VAL A 288 -15.28 14.94 6.64
CA VAL A 288 -15.89 14.40 7.87
C VAL A 288 -17.42 14.51 7.97
N ASP A 289 -18.11 15.27 7.11
CA ASP A 289 -19.56 15.49 7.28
C ASP A 289 -20.38 14.22 7.04
N PHE A 290 -19.88 13.32 6.18
CA PHE A 290 -20.45 11.98 5.93
C PHE A 290 -20.73 11.26 7.25
N ASP A 291 -19.73 11.18 8.11
CA ASP A 291 -19.83 10.59 9.44
C ASP A 291 -20.65 11.45 10.41
N MET A 292 -20.19 12.67 10.73
CA MET A 292 -20.72 13.43 11.87
C MET A 292 -22.12 14.03 11.67
N LYS A 293 -22.50 14.32 10.41
CA LYS A 293 -23.78 14.96 10.08
C LYS A 293 -24.82 13.95 9.58
N TYR A 294 -24.39 12.82 9.03
CA TYR A 294 -25.30 11.91 8.33
C TYR A 294 -25.26 10.48 8.85
N GLY A 295 -24.08 9.85 8.93
CA GLY A 295 -23.89 8.47 9.42
C GLY A 295 -24.43 8.28 10.83
N HIS A 296 -23.80 8.92 11.82
CA HIS A 296 -24.23 8.86 13.23
C HIS A 296 -25.67 9.35 13.49
N ARG A 297 -26.26 10.08 12.53
CA ARG A 297 -27.63 10.60 12.63
C ARG A 297 -28.65 9.77 11.86
N ASN A 298 -28.23 8.65 11.27
CA ASN A 298 -29.06 7.76 10.44
C ASN A 298 -29.85 8.52 9.38
N ASN A 299 -29.19 9.49 8.73
CA ASN A 299 -29.79 10.38 7.74
C ASN A 299 -29.33 9.99 6.33
N ILE A 300 -30.03 9.02 5.74
CA ILE A 300 -29.74 8.50 4.39
C ILE A 300 -29.85 9.60 3.32
N GLU A 301 -30.88 10.45 3.38
CA GLU A 301 -31.11 11.55 2.43
C GLU A 301 -29.94 12.54 2.42
N GLY A 302 -29.52 12.97 3.61
CA GLY A 302 -28.41 13.91 3.76
C GLY A 302 -27.09 13.30 3.30
N TYR A 303 -26.86 12.01 3.60
CA TYR A 303 -25.66 11.29 3.16
C TYR A 303 -25.61 11.21 1.62
N ASN A 304 -26.71 10.81 0.98
CA ASN A 304 -26.82 10.73 -0.47
C ASN A 304 -26.64 12.10 -1.14
N THR A 305 -27.22 13.16 -0.57
CA THR A 305 -27.07 14.53 -1.06
C THR A 305 -25.62 15.00 -0.98
N ALA A 306 -24.94 14.77 0.15
CA ALA A 306 -23.53 15.11 0.33
C ALA A 306 -22.61 14.31 -0.61
N MET A 307 -22.96 13.07 -0.92
CA MET A 307 -22.23 12.26 -1.90
C MET A 307 -22.37 12.80 -3.32
N HIS A 308 -23.52 13.36 -3.69
CA HIS A 308 -23.69 14.04 -4.99
C HIS A 308 -22.87 15.34 -5.05
N GLU A 309 -22.83 16.12 -3.96
CA GLU A 309 -21.96 17.31 -3.88
C GLU A 309 -20.49 16.93 -4.11
N PHE A 310 -20.04 15.81 -3.53
CA PHE A 310 -18.69 15.29 -3.77
C PHE A 310 -18.50 14.74 -5.18
N ASP A 311 -19.47 14.01 -5.75
CA ASP A 311 -19.37 13.48 -7.12
C ASP A 311 -19.25 14.60 -8.16
N ASP A 312 -20.01 15.69 -8.00
CA ASP A 312 -19.91 16.88 -8.84
C ASP A 312 -18.51 17.52 -8.74
N ALA A 313 -18.01 17.67 -7.51
CA ALA A 313 -16.67 18.20 -7.26
C ALA A 313 -15.57 17.28 -7.81
N LEU A 314 -15.77 15.96 -7.78
CA LEU A 314 -14.85 14.98 -8.34
C LEU A 314 -14.69 15.18 -9.85
N GLY A 315 -15.76 15.53 -10.58
CA GLY A 315 -15.65 15.94 -11.99
C GLY A 315 -14.68 17.12 -12.19
N THR A 316 -14.71 18.10 -11.28
CA THR A 316 -13.76 19.23 -11.29
C THR A 316 -12.34 18.78 -10.93
N ILE A 317 -12.17 17.97 -9.87
CA ILE A 317 -10.87 17.43 -9.45
C ILE A 317 -10.21 16.67 -10.60
N LEU A 318 -10.94 15.75 -11.24
CA LEU A 318 -10.43 14.96 -12.37
C LEU A 318 -9.97 15.84 -13.54
N SER A 319 -10.66 16.95 -13.80
CA SER A 319 -10.29 17.89 -14.87
C SER A 319 -9.01 18.70 -14.58
N LYS A 320 -8.61 18.80 -13.30
CA LYS A 320 -7.46 19.60 -12.84
C LYS A 320 -6.21 18.75 -12.57
N LEU A 321 -6.31 17.42 -12.62
CA LEU A 321 -5.15 16.54 -12.46
C LEU A 321 -4.13 16.78 -13.58
N LYS A 322 -2.87 16.93 -13.19
CA LYS A 322 -1.71 16.98 -14.08
C LYS A 322 -1.25 15.57 -14.44
N GLU A 323 -0.36 15.49 -15.43
CA GLU A 323 0.14 14.20 -15.93
C GLU A 323 0.89 13.40 -14.87
N ASP A 324 1.57 14.09 -13.96
CA ASP A 324 2.36 13.60 -12.84
C ASP A 324 1.61 13.66 -11.50
N ASP A 325 0.29 13.76 -11.51
CA ASP A 325 -0.52 13.64 -10.29
C ASP A 325 -1.07 12.22 -10.13
N LEU A 326 -1.32 11.84 -8.88
CA LEU A 326 -2.11 10.66 -8.52
C LEU A 326 -3.26 11.07 -7.59
N LEU A 327 -4.48 10.66 -7.92
CA LEU A 327 -5.67 10.79 -7.08
C LEU A 327 -6.01 9.44 -6.48
N ILE A 328 -6.24 9.41 -5.17
CA ILE A 328 -6.72 8.26 -4.41
C ILE A 328 -7.94 8.70 -3.61
N ILE A 329 -9.05 7.99 -3.78
CA ILE A 329 -10.29 8.20 -3.01
C ILE A 329 -10.60 6.93 -2.24
N THR A 330 -10.89 7.08 -0.95
CA THR A 330 -11.15 5.96 -0.06
C THR A 330 -12.02 6.37 1.13
N ALA A 331 -12.20 5.49 2.10
CA ALA A 331 -12.82 5.77 3.40
C ALA A 331 -11.94 5.21 4.52
N ASP A 332 -12.36 5.30 5.77
CA ASP A 332 -11.62 4.81 6.94
C ASP A 332 -12.40 3.82 7.82
N HIS A 333 -13.71 3.70 7.59
CA HIS A 333 -14.62 2.68 8.13
C HIS A 333 -15.99 2.80 7.43
N GLY A 334 -17.01 2.10 7.92
CA GLY A 334 -18.42 2.34 7.59
C GLY A 334 -19.14 3.14 8.68
N CYS A 335 -20.28 3.73 8.34
CA CYS A 335 -21.32 4.14 9.31
C CYS A 335 -22.69 4.05 8.62
N ASP A 336 -23.26 2.85 8.61
CA ASP A 336 -24.48 2.55 7.85
C ASP A 336 -25.71 3.27 8.42
N PRO A 337 -26.23 4.33 7.75
CA PRO A 337 -27.35 5.12 8.24
C PRO A 337 -28.70 4.41 8.14
N SER A 338 -28.75 3.19 7.59
CA SER A 338 -29.96 2.36 7.50
C SER A 338 -30.16 1.41 8.68
N THR A 339 -29.18 1.34 9.60
CA THR A 339 -29.28 0.52 10.81
C THR A 339 -29.85 1.31 11.99
N THR A 340 -30.17 0.62 13.09
CA THR A 340 -30.56 1.29 14.36
C THR A 340 -29.36 1.74 15.17
N SER A 341 -28.14 1.33 14.79
CA SER A 341 -26.91 1.77 15.45
C SER A 341 -26.72 3.26 15.19
N THR A 342 -26.08 3.95 16.12
CA THR A 342 -25.56 5.31 15.92
C THR A 342 -24.04 5.33 16.10
N ASP A 343 -23.40 4.17 16.07
CA ASP A 343 -21.95 3.98 16.11
C ASP A 343 -21.44 3.67 14.68
N HIS A 344 -20.13 3.67 14.48
CA HIS A 344 -19.53 3.23 13.23
C HIS A 344 -19.86 1.75 12.95
N SER A 345 -19.81 1.35 11.69
CA SER A 345 -19.95 -0.04 11.25
C SER A 345 -18.63 -0.58 10.71
N ARG A 346 -18.28 -1.81 11.12
CA ARG A 346 -17.15 -2.55 10.59
C ARG A 346 -17.44 -3.00 9.15
N GLU A 347 -16.91 -2.26 8.19
CA GLU A 347 -17.11 -2.49 6.74
C GLU A 347 -15.77 -2.47 5.99
N CYS A 348 -15.72 -3.08 4.80
CA CYS A 348 -14.65 -2.77 3.86
C CYS A 348 -14.84 -1.34 3.32
N ILE A 349 -13.75 -0.73 2.84
CA ILE A 349 -13.76 0.61 2.23
C ILE A 349 -13.50 0.50 0.72
N PRO A 350 -13.97 1.47 -0.08
CA PRO A 350 -13.61 1.54 -1.49
C PRO A 350 -12.18 2.07 -1.63
N LEU A 351 -11.47 1.65 -2.67
CA LEU A 351 -10.22 2.27 -3.11
C LEU A 351 -10.34 2.58 -4.59
N LEU A 352 -10.29 3.86 -4.94
CA LEU A 352 -10.39 4.34 -6.32
C LEU A 352 -9.14 5.15 -6.64
N ILE A 353 -8.43 4.80 -7.72
CA ILE A 353 -7.12 5.35 -8.05
C ILE A 353 -7.09 5.80 -9.51
N TYR A 354 -6.67 7.03 -9.75
CA TYR A 354 -6.48 7.55 -11.12
C TYR A 354 -5.32 8.53 -11.19
N GLY A 355 -4.47 8.41 -12.21
CA GLY A 355 -3.30 9.28 -12.39
C GLY A 355 -2.04 8.51 -12.81
N ASP A 356 -0.86 9.04 -12.48
CA ASP A 356 0.45 8.44 -12.81
C ASP A 356 0.51 6.95 -12.43
N GLY A 357 0.82 6.08 -13.39
CA GLY A 357 0.85 4.62 -13.19
C GLY A 357 -0.50 3.90 -13.15
N TYR A 358 -1.63 4.62 -13.11
CA TYR A 358 -2.98 4.05 -12.92
C TYR A 358 -4.01 4.54 -13.96
N LYS A 359 -3.56 5.00 -15.14
CA LYS A 359 -4.45 5.40 -16.26
C LYS A 359 -5.03 4.22 -17.04
N ILE A 360 -4.44 3.02 -16.89
CA ILE A 360 -4.99 1.78 -17.44
C ILE A 360 -5.87 1.18 -16.35
N PRO A 361 -7.19 1.06 -16.56
CA PRO A 361 -8.09 0.53 -15.55
C PRO A 361 -7.73 -0.90 -15.17
N SER A 362 -7.72 -1.18 -13.87
CA SER A 362 -7.46 -2.52 -13.34
C SER A 362 -8.29 -2.78 -12.10
N ASN A 363 -9.00 -3.91 -12.09
CA ASN A 363 -9.59 -4.43 -10.87
C ASN A 363 -8.49 -5.09 -10.05
N MET A 364 -8.19 -4.52 -8.88
CA MET A 364 -7.17 -5.03 -7.96
C MET A 364 -7.72 -6.07 -6.97
N GLY A 365 -9.02 -6.41 -7.07
CA GLY A 365 -9.70 -7.35 -6.19
C GLY A 365 -9.89 -6.83 -4.77
N GLU A 366 -9.86 -7.75 -3.79
CA GLU A 366 -9.84 -7.40 -2.37
C GLU A 366 -8.40 -7.31 -1.84
N LEU A 367 -8.05 -6.16 -1.28
CA LEU A 367 -6.79 -5.93 -0.58
C LEU A 367 -7.00 -6.12 0.93
N THR A 368 -6.11 -6.89 1.55
CA THR A 368 -6.10 -7.05 3.01
C THR A 368 -5.22 -5.98 3.63
N GLY A 369 -5.83 -5.03 4.34
CA GLY A 369 -5.19 -3.95 5.08
C GLY A 369 -5.29 -2.59 4.42
N PHE A 370 -5.74 -1.57 5.17
CA PHE A 370 -5.73 -0.18 4.69
C PHE A 370 -4.30 0.34 4.46
N ASN A 371 -3.30 -0.29 5.10
CA ASN A 371 -1.88 0.02 4.91
C ASN A 371 -1.37 -0.20 3.47
N ASN A 372 -2.13 -0.89 2.62
CA ASN A 372 -1.84 -0.92 1.17
C ASN A 372 -1.88 0.49 0.56
N ILE A 373 -2.74 1.39 1.07
CA ILE A 373 -2.82 2.79 0.61
C ILE A 373 -1.51 3.52 0.89
N ALA A 374 -0.92 3.35 2.09
CA ALA A 374 0.42 3.86 2.37
C ALA A 374 1.46 3.31 1.39
N GLY A 375 1.41 2.01 1.09
CA GLY A 375 2.29 1.38 0.11
C GLY A 375 2.19 2.02 -1.29
N ILE A 376 0.96 2.32 -1.74
CA ILE A 376 0.69 2.97 -3.03
C ILE A 376 1.22 4.40 -3.05
N VAL A 377 0.92 5.21 -2.02
CA VAL A 377 1.38 6.60 -1.93
C VAL A 377 2.91 6.68 -1.87
N LEU A 378 3.54 5.87 -1.02
CA LEU A 378 4.99 5.79 -0.91
C LEU A 378 5.61 5.32 -2.23
N SER A 379 5.02 4.34 -2.90
CA SER A 379 5.50 3.91 -4.21
C SER A 379 5.34 5.02 -5.26
N ALA A 380 4.24 5.79 -5.24
CA ALA A 380 4.02 6.85 -6.21
C ALA A 380 5.04 8.01 -6.08
N LEU A 381 5.34 8.40 -4.83
CA LEU A 381 6.23 9.53 -4.51
C LEU A 381 7.71 9.15 -4.38
N MET A 382 7.99 8.00 -3.78
CA MET A 382 9.35 7.58 -3.37
C MET A 382 9.92 6.43 -4.19
N SER A 383 9.14 5.75 -5.04
CA SER A 383 9.74 4.76 -5.95
C SER A 383 10.79 5.48 -6.76
N ARG A 384 12.03 5.01 -6.72
CA ARG A 384 13.08 5.53 -7.58
C ARG A 384 12.70 5.18 -9.03
N SER A 385 12.03 6.08 -9.75
CA SER A 385 12.02 5.98 -11.20
C SER A 385 13.43 6.31 -11.66
N TYR A 386 14.20 5.26 -11.88
CA TYR A 386 15.28 5.34 -12.83
C TYR A 386 14.61 5.56 -14.18
N LYS A 387 14.82 6.74 -14.77
CA LYS A 387 14.77 6.79 -16.23
C LYS A 387 15.71 5.68 -16.70
N ARG A 388 15.17 4.75 -17.50
CA ARG A 388 16.00 3.85 -18.30
C ARG A 388 16.74 4.72 -19.30
N ASP A 389 17.85 5.32 -18.86
CA ASP A 389 18.73 6.08 -19.74
C ASP A 389 19.33 5.13 -20.80
N PHE A 390 19.34 3.83 -20.50
CA PHE A 390 19.88 2.81 -21.38
C PHE A 390 19.12 1.48 -21.25
N CYS A 391 18.45 1.06 -22.31
CA CYS A 391 17.86 -0.27 -22.43
C CYS A 391 18.18 -0.79 -23.83
N PRO A 392 19.26 -1.57 -24.02
CA PRO A 392 19.39 -2.32 -25.26
C PRO A 392 18.22 -3.31 -25.29
N ALA A 393 17.61 -3.51 -26.45
CA ALA A 393 16.58 -4.53 -26.56
C ALA A 393 17.16 -5.88 -26.10
N ALA A 394 16.37 -6.66 -25.35
CA ALA A 394 16.77 -8.00 -24.97
C ALA A 394 17.06 -8.83 -26.23
N ASP A 395 18.03 -9.74 -26.15
CA ASP A 395 18.34 -10.69 -27.22
C ASP A 395 18.67 -10.04 -28.59
N THR A 396 19.34 -8.90 -28.57
CA THR A 396 19.75 -8.16 -29.78
C THR A 396 20.82 -8.88 -30.62
N ASN A 397 21.56 -9.82 -30.02
CA ASN A 397 22.59 -10.57 -30.71
C ASN A 397 22.00 -11.82 -31.39
N LYS A 398 21.96 -11.81 -32.72
CA LYS A 398 21.56 -12.98 -33.50
C LYS A 398 22.72 -13.98 -33.54
N PRO A 399 22.47 -15.26 -33.23
CA PRO A 399 23.51 -16.27 -33.30
C PRO A 399 24.11 -16.35 -34.71
N ASP A 400 25.44 -16.36 -34.76
CA ASP A 400 26.27 -16.46 -35.97
C ASP A 400 27.00 -17.81 -35.96
N PRO A 401 26.64 -18.75 -36.83
CA PRO A 401 27.27 -20.07 -36.90
C PRO A 401 28.79 -20.03 -37.09
N ASP A 402 29.32 -18.95 -37.68
CA ASP A 402 30.76 -18.77 -37.90
C ASP A 402 31.47 -18.18 -36.66
N ASN A 403 30.72 -17.66 -35.68
CA ASN A 403 31.22 -17.13 -34.43
C ASN A 403 30.54 -17.78 -33.22
N ILE A 404 31.14 -18.86 -32.70
CA ILE A 404 30.66 -19.55 -31.49
C ILE A 404 30.38 -18.60 -30.31
N MET A 405 31.13 -17.49 -30.19
CA MET A 405 30.96 -16.55 -29.08
C MET A 405 29.60 -15.86 -29.11
N SER A 406 28.92 -15.72 -30.26
CA SER A 406 27.57 -15.12 -30.33
C SER A 406 26.51 -15.95 -29.61
N TYR A 407 26.80 -17.20 -29.27
CA TYR A 407 25.94 -18.08 -28.46
C TYR A 407 26.25 -17.97 -26.96
N VAL A 408 27.27 -17.21 -26.58
CA VAL A 408 27.83 -17.26 -25.22
C VAL A 408 27.32 -16.09 -24.37
N ASP A 409 26.81 -16.42 -23.19
CA ASP A 409 26.65 -15.50 -22.06
C ASP A 409 27.95 -15.53 -21.25
N LEU A 410 28.80 -14.53 -21.46
CA LEU A 410 30.11 -14.48 -20.83
C LEU A 410 29.95 -14.06 -19.36
N THR A 411 30.34 -14.95 -18.44
CA THR A 411 29.90 -14.87 -17.04
C THR A 411 31.04 -14.55 -16.08
N ASN A 412 30.84 -13.61 -15.16
CA ASN A 412 31.67 -13.43 -13.97
C ASN A 412 30.80 -13.24 -12.73
N LEU A 413 30.51 -14.33 -12.01
CA LEU A 413 29.73 -14.32 -10.76
C LEU A 413 30.60 -14.65 -9.54
N LYS A 414 31.91 -14.39 -9.62
CA LYS A 414 32.80 -14.61 -8.46
C LYS A 414 32.37 -13.67 -7.34
N THR A 415 32.32 -14.18 -6.11
CA THR A 415 32.06 -13.37 -4.91
C THR A 415 33.11 -12.30 -4.65
N THR A 416 34.28 -12.39 -5.31
CA THR A 416 35.38 -11.42 -5.26
C THR A 416 35.45 -10.53 -6.50
N ALA A 417 34.46 -10.55 -7.39
CA ALA A 417 34.46 -9.70 -8.58
C ALA A 417 34.41 -8.21 -8.19
N THR A 418 35.30 -7.42 -8.77
CA THR A 418 35.39 -5.96 -8.61
C THR A 418 34.78 -5.23 -9.80
N THR A 419 34.51 -3.93 -9.67
CA THR A 419 34.04 -3.10 -10.78
C THR A 419 34.97 -3.16 -12.01
N ASP A 420 36.29 -3.22 -11.80
CA ASP A 420 37.27 -3.33 -12.88
C ASP A 420 37.17 -4.69 -13.60
N ASP A 421 36.98 -5.79 -12.84
CA ASP A 421 36.74 -7.11 -13.44
C ASP A 421 35.47 -7.12 -14.32
N ILE A 422 34.43 -6.40 -13.90
CA ILE A 422 33.17 -6.28 -14.66
C ILE A 422 33.39 -5.45 -15.92
N LYS A 423 34.14 -4.36 -15.85
CA LYS A 423 34.48 -3.54 -17.01
C LYS A 423 35.29 -4.33 -18.04
N ASP A 424 36.31 -5.06 -17.60
CA ASP A 424 37.13 -5.89 -18.49
C ASP A 424 36.32 -7.02 -19.15
N LEU A 425 35.38 -7.62 -18.40
CA LEU A 425 34.44 -8.61 -18.94
C LEU A 425 33.62 -8.03 -20.09
N ILE A 426 33.09 -6.81 -19.91
CA ILE A 426 32.24 -6.13 -20.89
C ILE A 426 33.01 -5.75 -22.15
N GLU A 427 34.22 -5.20 -22.00
CA GLU A 427 35.07 -4.89 -23.15
C GLU A 427 35.41 -6.14 -23.95
N ARG A 428 35.73 -7.24 -23.25
CA ARG A 428 35.98 -8.52 -23.91
C ARG A 428 34.73 -9.05 -24.61
N ALA A 429 33.59 -9.03 -23.93
CA ALA A 429 32.30 -9.48 -24.47
C ALA A 429 31.93 -8.72 -25.75
N ALA A 430 32.08 -7.39 -25.74
CA ALA A 430 31.87 -6.55 -26.91
C ALA A 430 32.84 -6.90 -28.07
N SER A 431 34.13 -7.10 -27.77
CA SER A 431 35.13 -7.45 -28.79
C SER A 431 34.87 -8.81 -29.45
N LEU A 432 34.39 -9.79 -28.67
CA LEU A 432 34.07 -11.14 -29.12
C LEU A 432 32.66 -11.26 -29.70
N LYS A 433 31.86 -10.19 -29.61
CA LYS A 433 30.44 -10.15 -30.02
C LYS A 433 29.63 -11.24 -29.33
N THR A 434 29.78 -11.37 -28.02
CA THR A 434 29.04 -12.36 -27.22
C THR A 434 27.56 -12.01 -27.13
N ALA A 435 26.72 -12.98 -26.79
CA ALA A 435 25.28 -12.77 -26.64
C ALA A 435 24.96 -11.75 -25.55
N SER A 436 25.48 -12.00 -24.35
CA SER A 436 25.33 -11.12 -23.20
C SER A 436 26.52 -11.30 -22.23
N VAL A 437 26.57 -10.45 -21.20
CA VAL A 437 27.40 -10.70 -20.01
C VAL A 437 26.52 -11.04 -18.83
N CYS A 438 26.89 -12.03 -18.02
CA CYS A 438 26.18 -12.36 -16.79
C CYS A 438 27.03 -12.00 -15.56
N ILE A 439 26.54 -11.05 -14.76
CA ILE A 439 27.30 -10.38 -13.68
C ILE A 439 26.51 -10.32 -12.36
N PRO A 440 27.15 -9.97 -11.23
CA PRO A 440 26.45 -9.83 -9.95
C PRO A 440 25.49 -8.63 -9.94
N PRO A 441 24.33 -8.72 -9.28
CA PRO A 441 23.28 -7.68 -9.32
C PRO A 441 23.74 -6.26 -8.96
N CYS A 442 24.65 -6.14 -7.99
CA CYS A 442 25.14 -4.84 -7.53
C CYS A 442 25.88 -4.04 -8.61
N TYR A 443 26.35 -4.68 -9.68
CA TYR A 443 27.10 -4.03 -10.76
C TYR A 443 26.26 -3.71 -11.99
N VAL A 444 24.94 -3.99 -12.01
CA VAL A 444 24.11 -3.83 -13.22
C VAL A 444 24.20 -2.42 -13.81
N LYS A 445 24.08 -1.37 -13.00
CA LYS A 445 24.18 0.02 -13.49
C LYS A 445 25.54 0.34 -14.09
N ASP A 446 26.61 -0.09 -13.42
CA ASP A 446 27.97 0.12 -13.92
C ASP A 446 28.18 -0.64 -15.23
N ALA A 447 27.70 -1.88 -15.31
CA ALA A 447 27.79 -2.71 -16.49
C ALA A 447 27.03 -2.13 -17.68
N VAL A 448 25.82 -1.60 -17.45
CA VAL A 448 25.04 -0.91 -18.45
C VAL A 448 25.79 0.31 -18.99
N ARG A 449 26.40 1.12 -18.11
CA ARG A 449 27.22 2.28 -18.49
C ARG A 449 28.47 1.86 -19.28
N PHE A 450 29.15 0.80 -18.88
CA PHE A 450 30.35 0.32 -19.58
C PHE A 450 30.01 -0.34 -20.91
N SER A 451 28.88 -1.03 -21.00
CA SER A 451 28.43 -1.69 -22.23
C SER A 451 28.17 -0.67 -23.33
N ASP A 452 27.54 0.45 -23.00
CA ASP A 452 27.14 1.48 -23.97
C ASP A 452 26.38 0.87 -25.17
N GLY A 453 25.58 -0.18 -24.90
CA GLY A 453 24.78 -0.87 -25.89
C GLY A 453 25.46 -1.90 -26.75
N ARG A 454 26.76 -2.10 -26.57
CA ARG A 454 27.53 -3.05 -27.38
C ARG A 454 27.23 -4.49 -27.01
N VAL A 455 26.76 -4.75 -25.80
CA VAL A 455 26.41 -6.08 -25.31
C VAL A 455 25.24 -6.05 -24.32
N SER A 456 24.35 -7.03 -24.39
CA SER A 456 23.26 -7.21 -23.44
C SER A 456 23.80 -7.49 -22.02
N VAL A 457 23.15 -6.91 -21.01
CA VAL A 457 23.52 -7.11 -19.60
C VAL A 457 22.52 -8.08 -18.96
N CYS A 458 23.05 -9.21 -18.51
CA CYS A 458 22.34 -10.22 -17.74
C CYS A 458 22.82 -10.18 -16.28
N THR A 459 21.90 -10.42 -15.35
CA THR A 459 22.22 -10.66 -13.93
C THR A 459 21.43 -11.85 -13.38
N VAL A 460 21.76 -12.26 -12.15
CA VAL A 460 21.12 -13.39 -11.45
C VAL A 460 20.20 -12.91 -10.33
N ILE A 461 19.13 -13.67 -10.02
CA ILE A 461 18.26 -13.43 -8.84
C ILE A 461 18.04 -14.72 -8.05
N GLY A 462 17.78 -14.59 -6.75
CA GLY A 462 17.66 -15.74 -5.84
C GLY A 462 18.91 -16.64 -5.84
N PHE A 463 20.05 -16.11 -6.26
CA PHE A 463 21.25 -16.89 -6.60
C PHE A 463 22.18 -17.07 -5.39
N PRO A 464 22.91 -18.20 -5.27
CA PRO A 464 22.87 -19.37 -6.15
C PRO A 464 21.83 -20.42 -5.73
N ASN A 465 21.22 -20.31 -4.56
CA ASN A 465 20.50 -21.45 -3.96
C ASN A 465 19.00 -21.50 -4.27
N GLY A 466 18.41 -20.39 -4.72
CA GLY A 466 16.99 -20.29 -5.06
C GLY A 466 16.02 -20.33 -3.87
N TYR A 467 16.49 -20.40 -2.63
CA TYR A 467 15.61 -20.54 -1.45
C TYR A 467 15.05 -19.21 -0.91
N SER A 468 15.30 -18.08 -1.59
CA SER A 468 14.69 -16.78 -1.25
C SER A 468 13.17 -16.83 -1.43
N THR A 469 12.43 -15.96 -0.74
CA THR A 469 10.97 -15.86 -0.92
C THR A 469 10.64 -15.33 -2.32
N THR A 470 9.46 -15.69 -2.84
CA THR A 470 8.96 -15.20 -4.14
C THR A 470 8.94 -13.68 -4.20
N GLY A 471 8.44 -13.01 -3.15
CA GLY A 471 8.39 -11.54 -3.09
C GLY A 471 9.77 -10.88 -3.20
N SER A 472 10.79 -11.44 -2.54
CA SER A 472 12.17 -10.94 -2.67
C SER A 472 12.70 -11.10 -4.08
N LYS A 473 12.47 -12.26 -4.72
CA LYS A 473 12.91 -12.49 -6.10
C LYS A 473 12.20 -11.57 -7.10
N VAL A 474 10.90 -11.32 -6.93
CA VAL A 474 10.15 -10.37 -7.75
C VAL A 474 10.71 -8.95 -7.62
N TYR A 475 11.05 -8.53 -6.39
CA TYR A 475 11.69 -7.24 -6.17
C TYR A 475 13.08 -7.17 -6.82
N GLU A 476 13.95 -8.16 -6.59
CA GLU A 476 15.28 -8.25 -7.21
C GLU A 476 15.20 -8.17 -8.74
N ALA A 477 14.23 -8.87 -9.35
CA ALA A 477 14.01 -8.85 -10.80
C ALA A 477 13.63 -7.45 -11.30
N LYS A 478 12.66 -6.80 -10.66
CA LYS A 478 12.21 -5.45 -11.03
C LYS A 478 13.34 -4.44 -10.88
N GLU A 479 14.06 -4.47 -9.76
CA GLU A 479 15.18 -3.57 -9.51
C GLU A 479 16.31 -3.75 -10.52
N ALA A 480 16.68 -5.01 -10.83
CA ALA A 480 17.68 -5.29 -11.85
C ALA A 480 17.28 -4.75 -13.23
N CYS A 481 16.03 -4.96 -13.64
CA CYS A 481 15.48 -4.44 -14.88
C CYS A 481 15.40 -2.90 -14.92
N ASP A 482 15.11 -2.27 -13.79
CA ASP A 482 15.10 -0.81 -13.64
C ASP A 482 16.52 -0.23 -13.68
N ASN A 483 17.50 -0.98 -13.20
CA ASN A 483 18.92 -0.68 -13.31
C ASN A 483 19.50 -0.94 -14.71
N GLY A 484 18.70 -1.49 -15.63
CA GLY A 484 19.02 -1.64 -17.05
C GLY A 484 19.44 -3.05 -17.48
N ALA A 485 19.31 -4.07 -16.62
CA ALA A 485 19.46 -5.46 -17.06
C ALA A 485 18.38 -5.79 -18.11
N SER A 486 18.81 -6.34 -19.24
CA SER A 486 17.91 -6.79 -20.32
C SER A 486 17.59 -8.28 -20.22
N GLU A 487 18.26 -9.00 -19.32
CA GLU A 487 18.08 -10.44 -19.14
C GLU A 487 18.28 -10.83 -17.66
N ILE A 488 17.43 -11.73 -17.15
CA ILE A 488 17.46 -12.20 -15.76
C ILE A 488 17.61 -13.72 -15.72
N ASP A 489 18.60 -14.21 -14.97
CA ASP A 489 18.81 -15.63 -14.68
C ASP A 489 18.31 -15.93 -13.25
N MET A 490 17.13 -16.53 -13.10
CA MET A 490 16.55 -16.87 -11.79
C MET A 490 16.89 -18.30 -11.36
N VAL A 491 17.10 -18.54 -10.06
CA VAL A 491 17.19 -19.90 -9.51
C VAL A 491 15.86 -20.29 -8.86
N ILE A 492 15.30 -21.44 -9.26
CA ILE A 492 14.07 -21.97 -8.64
C ILE A 492 14.32 -22.40 -7.20
N ASN A 493 13.26 -22.45 -6.40
CA ASN A 493 13.35 -23.09 -5.08
C ASN A 493 13.44 -24.63 -5.21
N VAL A 494 14.66 -25.16 -5.26
CA VAL A 494 14.92 -26.62 -5.34
C VAL A 494 14.31 -27.35 -4.13
N GLY A 495 14.25 -26.72 -2.96
CA GLY A 495 13.61 -27.28 -1.77
C GLY A 495 12.11 -27.57 -1.98
N PHE A 496 11.41 -26.71 -2.72
CA PHE A 496 10.00 -26.94 -3.07
C PHE A 496 9.83 -28.11 -4.04
N VAL A 497 10.73 -28.26 -5.01
CA VAL A 497 10.75 -29.42 -5.91
C VAL A 497 10.90 -30.72 -5.11
N LYS A 498 11.87 -30.76 -4.17
CA LYS A 498 12.08 -31.93 -3.30
C LYS A 498 10.92 -32.22 -2.36
N ALA A 499 10.14 -31.20 -2.00
CA ALA A 499 8.93 -31.35 -1.21
C ALA A 499 7.68 -31.69 -2.04
N GLY A 500 7.80 -31.79 -3.37
CA GLY A 500 6.66 -32.03 -4.27
C GLY A 500 5.72 -30.81 -4.44
N ARG A 501 6.16 -29.63 -4.03
CA ARG A 501 5.43 -28.36 -4.01
C ARG A 501 5.54 -27.64 -5.36
N TYR A 502 5.04 -28.29 -6.41
CA TYR A 502 5.21 -27.85 -7.80
C TYR A 502 4.36 -26.62 -8.16
N ASP A 503 3.20 -26.47 -7.54
CA ASP A 503 2.32 -25.33 -7.79
C ASP A 503 2.98 -24.03 -7.32
N GLU A 504 3.68 -24.07 -6.18
CA GLU A 504 4.44 -22.93 -5.68
C GLU A 504 5.67 -22.59 -6.54
N VAL A 505 6.30 -23.60 -7.17
CA VAL A 505 7.38 -23.37 -8.13
C VAL A 505 6.83 -22.72 -9.41
N PHE A 506 5.67 -23.18 -9.90
CA PHE A 506 4.99 -22.58 -11.04
C PHE A 506 4.62 -21.12 -10.78
N GLU A 507 3.93 -20.84 -9.67
CA GLU A 507 3.53 -19.48 -9.30
C GLU A 507 4.74 -18.55 -9.12
N GLU A 508 5.84 -19.04 -8.52
CA GLU A 508 7.08 -18.28 -8.41
C GLU A 508 7.63 -17.87 -9.79
N ILE A 509 7.76 -18.83 -10.72
CA ILE A 509 8.30 -18.55 -12.05
C ILE A 509 7.39 -17.59 -12.81
N LYS A 510 6.06 -17.81 -12.74
CA LYS A 510 5.08 -16.98 -13.44
C LYS A 510 5.11 -15.52 -12.97
N LEU A 511 5.09 -15.28 -11.66
CA LEU A 511 5.15 -13.92 -11.11
C LEU A 511 6.44 -13.18 -11.49
N ILE A 512 7.57 -13.91 -11.56
CA ILE A 512 8.85 -13.33 -12.00
C ILE A 512 8.85 -13.09 -13.51
N ALA A 513 8.28 -14.01 -14.31
CA ALA A 513 8.15 -13.83 -15.75
C ALA A 513 7.35 -12.57 -16.09
N ASP A 514 6.17 -12.42 -15.47
CA ASP A 514 5.32 -11.24 -15.64
C ASP A 514 6.08 -9.96 -15.27
N ALA A 515 6.79 -9.95 -14.13
CA ALA A 515 7.57 -8.80 -13.68
C ALA A 515 8.75 -8.43 -14.62
N VAL A 516 9.39 -9.42 -15.23
CA VAL A 516 10.52 -9.24 -16.16
C VAL A 516 10.02 -8.80 -17.53
N HIS A 517 8.92 -9.38 -18.01
CA HIS A 517 8.29 -9.06 -19.30
C HIS A 517 7.63 -7.69 -19.31
N GLU A 518 7.03 -7.25 -18.19
CA GLU A 518 6.55 -5.86 -18.00
C GLU A 518 7.66 -4.84 -18.29
N LYS A 519 8.91 -5.22 -18.02
CA LYS A 519 10.11 -4.42 -18.27
C LYS A 519 10.75 -4.71 -19.63
N GLY A 520 10.14 -5.51 -20.50
CA GLY A 520 10.68 -5.86 -21.82
C GLY A 520 12.03 -6.60 -21.79
N ALA A 521 12.33 -7.27 -20.67
CA ALA A 521 13.51 -8.12 -20.51
C ALA A 521 13.13 -9.60 -20.69
N ILE A 522 14.13 -10.48 -20.78
CA ILE A 522 13.91 -11.95 -20.86
C ILE A 522 14.27 -12.65 -19.56
N LEU A 523 13.53 -13.71 -19.23
CA LEU A 523 13.73 -14.56 -18.06
C LEU A 523 14.33 -15.92 -18.44
N LYS A 524 15.39 -16.31 -17.73
CA LYS A 524 16.01 -17.65 -17.83
C LYS A 524 15.93 -18.37 -16.50
N VAL A 525 15.32 -19.56 -16.48
CA VAL A 525 15.03 -20.30 -15.26
C VAL A 525 16.07 -21.39 -15.02
N ILE A 526 16.90 -21.24 -13.99
CA ILE A 526 17.88 -22.22 -13.55
C ILE A 526 17.19 -23.27 -12.69
N ILE A 527 17.22 -24.53 -13.14
CA ILE A 527 16.62 -25.66 -12.43
C ILE A 527 17.62 -26.46 -11.56
N GLU A 528 18.91 -26.20 -11.72
CA GLU A 528 20.03 -26.89 -11.07
C GLU A 528 19.99 -28.42 -11.25
N THR A 529 20.25 -28.87 -12.49
CA THR A 529 20.06 -30.27 -12.91
C THR A 529 20.84 -31.31 -12.10
N CYS A 530 21.95 -30.94 -11.45
CA CYS A 530 22.74 -31.89 -10.66
C CYS A 530 22.02 -32.40 -9.42
N ASP A 531 21.04 -31.65 -8.92
CA ASP A 531 20.29 -31.99 -7.72
C ASP A 531 18.98 -32.73 -8.03
N LEU A 532 18.64 -32.92 -9.31
CA LEU A 532 17.33 -33.39 -9.75
C LEU A 532 17.36 -34.80 -10.35
N THR A 533 16.28 -35.55 -10.13
CA THR A 533 16.00 -36.79 -10.85
C THR A 533 15.51 -36.52 -12.27
N GLU A 534 15.47 -37.55 -13.11
CA GLU A 534 14.95 -37.44 -14.48
C GLU A 534 13.48 -36.96 -14.50
N ASP A 535 12.62 -37.55 -13.66
CA ASP A 535 11.21 -37.18 -13.55
C ASP A 535 11.01 -35.74 -13.08
N GLU A 536 11.82 -35.27 -12.13
CA GLU A 536 11.80 -33.88 -11.65
C GLU A 536 12.19 -32.91 -12.78
N LYS A 537 13.21 -33.24 -13.57
CA LYS A 537 13.63 -32.43 -14.73
C LYS A 537 12.52 -32.34 -15.78
N ILE A 538 11.90 -33.45 -16.13
CA ILE A 538 10.77 -33.49 -17.09
C ILE A 538 9.62 -32.63 -16.59
N ARG A 539 9.29 -32.71 -15.29
CA ARG A 539 8.21 -31.91 -14.71
C ARG A 539 8.51 -30.41 -14.73
N LEU A 540 9.76 -30.03 -14.43
CA LEU A 540 10.19 -28.63 -14.49
C LEU A 540 10.22 -28.09 -15.92
N CYS A 541 10.55 -28.90 -16.93
CA CYS A 541 10.43 -28.49 -18.34
C CYS A 541 9.00 -28.02 -18.68
N ARG A 542 7.99 -28.75 -18.19
CA ARG A 542 6.57 -28.38 -18.38
C ARG A 542 6.21 -27.12 -17.60
N ILE A 543 6.59 -27.04 -16.32
CA ILE A 543 6.32 -25.88 -15.47
C ILE A 543 6.91 -24.60 -16.05
N VAL A 544 8.16 -24.63 -16.51
CA VAL A 544 8.83 -23.47 -17.13
C VAL A 544 8.11 -23.05 -18.41
N SER A 545 7.65 -24.02 -19.20
CA SER A 545 6.87 -23.77 -20.44
C SER A 545 5.50 -23.15 -20.14
N ASP A 546 4.80 -23.67 -19.15
CA ASP A 546 3.46 -23.20 -18.76
C ASP A 546 3.53 -21.81 -18.11
N ALA A 547 4.58 -21.53 -17.35
CA ALA A 547 4.84 -20.24 -16.71
C ALA A 547 5.36 -19.16 -17.68
N LYS A 548 5.50 -19.49 -18.97
CA LYS A 548 5.88 -18.55 -20.04
C LYS A 548 7.26 -17.90 -19.87
N ALA A 549 8.22 -18.59 -19.26
CA ALA A 549 9.60 -18.10 -19.25
C ALA A 549 10.27 -18.27 -20.64
N ASP A 550 11.29 -17.47 -20.95
CA ASP A 550 11.94 -17.46 -22.27
C ASP A 550 13.00 -18.56 -22.43
N PHE A 551 13.69 -18.89 -21.33
CA PHE A 551 14.69 -19.96 -21.32
C PHE A 551 14.53 -20.86 -20.11
N ILE A 552 14.87 -22.14 -20.32
CA ILE A 552 15.26 -23.06 -19.26
C ILE A 552 16.79 -23.20 -19.23
N LYS A 553 17.37 -23.17 -18.04
CA LYS A 553 18.82 -23.18 -17.81
C LYS A 553 19.20 -24.34 -16.88
N THR A 554 20.27 -25.03 -17.26
CA THR A 554 20.77 -26.24 -16.56
C THR A 554 21.25 -25.95 -15.13
N SER A 555 22.32 -25.17 -14.97
CA SER A 555 23.00 -25.03 -13.66
C SER A 555 23.43 -23.60 -13.34
N THR A 556 23.65 -23.32 -12.05
CA THR A 556 24.29 -22.08 -11.58
C THR A 556 25.79 -22.05 -11.84
N GLY A 557 26.42 -23.22 -11.96
CA GLY A 557 27.87 -23.39 -11.97
C GLY A 557 28.52 -23.46 -10.58
N PHE A 558 27.70 -23.39 -9.51
CA PHE A 558 28.13 -23.58 -8.11
C PHE A 558 27.70 -24.94 -7.54
N GLY A 559 26.87 -25.70 -8.27
CA GLY A 559 26.43 -27.05 -7.90
C GLY A 559 27.53 -28.12 -7.98
N SER A 560 27.15 -29.35 -7.64
CA SER A 560 28.07 -30.51 -7.59
C SER A 560 28.52 -31.00 -8.97
N ALA A 561 27.74 -30.71 -10.01
CA ALA A 561 28.06 -30.96 -11.42
C ALA A 561 27.49 -29.84 -12.31
N GLY A 562 28.03 -29.70 -13.52
CA GLY A 562 27.54 -28.74 -14.52
C GLY A 562 26.65 -29.38 -15.58
N ALA A 563 26.43 -28.66 -16.68
CA ALA A 563 25.65 -29.13 -17.82
C ALA A 563 26.22 -30.41 -18.43
N LYS A 564 25.30 -31.33 -18.79
CA LYS A 564 25.58 -32.58 -19.51
C LYS A 564 24.76 -32.64 -20.79
N VAL A 565 25.27 -33.31 -21.82
CA VAL A 565 24.58 -33.47 -23.10
C VAL A 565 23.23 -34.17 -22.92
N GLU A 566 23.17 -35.16 -22.02
CA GLU A 566 21.94 -35.90 -21.72
C GLU A 566 20.85 -34.98 -21.14
N ASP A 567 21.22 -34.00 -20.31
CA ASP A 567 20.28 -33.01 -19.78
C ASP A 567 19.75 -32.11 -20.90
N ILE A 568 20.58 -31.71 -21.86
CA ILE A 568 20.17 -30.88 -23.01
C ILE A 568 19.16 -31.64 -23.88
N VAL A 569 19.47 -32.89 -24.23
CA VAL A 569 18.57 -33.74 -25.02
C VAL A 569 17.24 -33.97 -24.29
N LEU A 570 17.29 -34.24 -22.99
CA LEU A 570 16.08 -34.39 -22.17
C LEU A 570 15.23 -33.12 -22.18
N MET A 571 15.84 -31.96 -21.93
CA MET A 571 15.13 -30.69 -21.91
C MET A 571 14.52 -30.40 -23.28
N LYS A 572 15.27 -30.60 -24.38
CA LYS A 572 14.80 -30.37 -25.75
C LYS A 572 13.56 -31.19 -26.11
N ASN A 573 13.46 -32.40 -25.58
CA ASN A 573 12.32 -33.28 -25.81
C ASN A 573 11.09 -32.96 -24.94
N ASN A 574 11.22 -32.09 -23.92
CA ASN A 574 10.17 -31.91 -22.91
C ASN A 574 9.73 -30.45 -22.67
N VAL A 575 10.45 -29.44 -23.18
CA VAL A 575 9.99 -28.05 -23.17
C VAL A 575 9.10 -27.74 -24.38
N SER A 576 8.28 -26.69 -24.30
CA SER A 576 7.53 -26.19 -25.45
C SER A 576 8.45 -25.57 -26.51
N GLU A 577 7.96 -25.45 -27.74
CA GLU A 577 8.73 -24.90 -28.87
C GLU A 577 9.19 -23.46 -28.65
N ASP A 578 8.47 -22.69 -27.83
CA ASP A 578 8.76 -21.28 -27.52
C ASP A 578 9.86 -21.11 -26.45
N VAL A 579 10.25 -22.18 -25.74
CA VAL A 579 11.25 -22.11 -24.67
C VAL A 579 12.62 -22.55 -25.19
N ARG A 580 13.61 -21.68 -24.98
CA ARG A 580 15.00 -21.93 -25.38
C ARG A 580 15.82 -22.58 -24.27
N ILE A 581 16.91 -23.25 -24.62
CA ILE A 581 17.76 -23.97 -23.67
C ILE A 581 19.10 -23.26 -23.50
N LYS A 582 19.45 -22.95 -22.24
CA LYS A 582 20.77 -22.44 -21.86
C LYS A 582 21.58 -23.52 -21.13
N ALA A 583 22.65 -24.00 -21.77
CA ALA A 583 23.61 -24.91 -21.16
C ALA A 583 24.64 -24.10 -20.35
N ALA A 584 24.79 -24.37 -19.05
CA ALA A 584 25.69 -23.63 -18.19
C ALA A 584 26.30 -24.54 -17.11
N GLY A 585 27.52 -24.21 -16.68
CA GLY A 585 28.27 -24.98 -15.69
C GLY A 585 29.24 -25.95 -16.34
N GLY A 586 30.53 -25.80 -16.05
CA GLY A 586 31.58 -26.74 -16.50
C GLY A 586 32.04 -26.62 -17.97
N ILE A 587 31.38 -25.82 -18.81
CA ILE A 587 31.74 -25.62 -20.22
C ILE A 587 32.96 -24.70 -20.33
N ARG A 588 34.08 -25.23 -20.84
CA ARG A 588 35.40 -24.55 -20.83
C ARG A 588 36.09 -24.49 -22.18
N THR A 589 35.66 -25.29 -23.15
CA THR A 589 36.29 -25.35 -24.48
C THR A 589 35.26 -25.13 -25.58
N VAL A 590 35.70 -24.66 -26.74
CA VAL A 590 34.85 -24.41 -27.91
C VAL A 590 34.18 -25.72 -28.36
N GLU A 591 34.89 -26.83 -28.28
CA GLU A 591 34.38 -28.17 -28.63
C GLU A 591 33.21 -28.54 -27.72
N SER A 592 33.35 -28.37 -26.40
CA SER A 592 32.25 -28.65 -25.45
C SER A 592 31.05 -27.71 -25.65
N ALA A 593 31.28 -26.47 -26.05
CA ALA A 593 30.20 -25.52 -26.36
C ALA A 593 29.45 -25.92 -27.64
N ARG A 594 30.18 -26.32 -28.70
CA ARG A 594 29.60 -26.81 -29.95
C ARG A 594 28.78 -28.07 -29.73
N GLU A 595 29.31 -29.02 -28.95
CA GLU A 595 28.60 -30.25 -28.63
C GLU A 595 27.24 -29.98 -27.96
N MET A 596 27.18 -29.03 -27.02
CA MET A 596 25.91 -28.64 -26.38
C MET A 596 24.93 -28.01 -27.38
N ILE A 597 25.40 -27.15 -28.29
CA ILE A 597 24.57 -26.50 -29.31
C ILE A 597 24.02 -27.51 -30.31
N GLU A 598 24.88 -28.42 -30.80
CA GLU A 598 24.49 -29.48 -31.73
C GLU A 598 23.42 -30.41 -31.14
N ASN A 599 23.39 -30.55 -29.81
CA ASN A 599 22.39 -31.35 -29.09
C ASN A 599 21.16 -30.55 -28.65
N GLY A 600 21.06 -29.26 -29.01
CA GLY A 600 19.84 -28.46 -28.86
C GLY A 600 19.92 -27.30 -27.87
N ALA A 601 21.10 -26.94 -27.36
CA ALA A 601 21.27 -25.71 -26.58
C ALA A 601 21.26 -24.47 -27.49
N ASP A 602 20.44 -23.48 -27.15
CA ASP A 602 20.36 -22.20 -27.85
C ASP A 602 21.38 -21.17 -27.31
N ARG A 603 21.80 -21.33 -26.05
CA ARG A 603 22.75 -20.43 -25.38
C ARG A 603 23.72 -21.19 -24.49
N ILE A 604 24.95 -20.69 -24.38
CA ILE A 604 26.03 -21.25 -23.56
C ILE A 604 26.42 -20.26 -22.45
N GLY A 605 26.33 -20.66 -21.19
CA GLY A 605 26.92 -19.93 -20.07
C GLY A 605 28.36 -20.36 -19.82
N ALA A 606 29.33 -19.47 -20.04
CA ALA A 606 30.75 -19.78 -19.85
C ALA A 606 31.53 -18.60 -19.24
N SER A 607 32.53 -18.91 -18.41
CA SER A 607 33.39 -17.90 -17.76
C SER A 607 34.82 -17.84 -18.34
N LYS A 608 35.23 -18.83 -19.13
CA LYS A 608 36.59 -18.98 -19.65
C LYS A 608 36.69 -19.16 -21.17
N LEU A 609 35.58 -19.18 -21.90
CA LEU A 609 35.61 -19.29 -23.36
C LEU A 609 36.18 -18.00 -23.96
N GLY A 610 37.11 -18.13 -24.92
CA GLY A 610 37.73 -16.98 -25.59
C GLY A 610 38.87 -16.29 -24.82
N ASN A 611 39.42 -16.96 -23.79
CA ASN A 611 40.66 -16.55 -23.11
C ASN A 611 41.91 -17.13 -23.78
#